data_AF-A0A2D6KB97-F1
#
_entry.id   AF-A0A2D6KB97-F1
#
_cell.length_a   1.000
_cell.length_b   1.000
_cell.length_c   1.000
_cell.angle_alpha   90.00
_cell.angle_beta   90.00
_cell.angle_gamma   90.00
#
_symmetry.space_group_name_H-M   'P 1'
#
loop_
_entity.id
_entity.type
_entity.pdbx_description
1 polymer ?
#
loop_
_entity_poly.entity_id
_entity_poly.type
_entity_poly.pdbx_seq_one_letter_code
_entity_poly.pdbx_strand_id
1 'polypeptide(L)'
;MGDFMLESPLMKVVVLGASGGCGHQLVKQAVERGYEVTAVGRSSSRLDVPDLLSRSAPLIVAAMKRARVPRLLAISAGGVGDSSALMP
;
A
#
# COMPACT_ATOMS: atom_id res chain seq x y z
N MET A 1 -29.68 -3.18 -26.35
CA MET A 1 -29.66 -3.73 -24.98
C MET A 1 -28.44 -4.64 -24.88
N GLY A 2 -27.30 -4.11 -24.42
CA GLY A 2 -26.04 -4.86 -24.38
C GLY A 2 -24.84 -4.00 -24.75
N ASP A 3 -24.37 -3.19 -23.80
CA ASP A 3 -22.94 -2.79 -23.71
C ASP A 3 -22.57 -2.25 -22.31
N PHE A 4 -23.27 -2.70 -21.25
CA PHE A 4 -23.05 -2.24 -19.86
C PHE A 4 -22.17 -3.20 -19.04
N MET A 5 -21.37 -4.02 -19.72
CA MET A 5 -20.36 -4.88 -19.11
C MET A 5 -18.98 -4.49 -19.64
N LEU A 6 -18.57 -3.23 -19.42
CA LEU A 6 -17.14 -2.94 -19.34
C LEU A 6 -16.63 -3.72 -18.12
N GLU A 7 -16.00 -4.88 -18.34
CA GLU A 7 -15.11 -5.45 -17.34
C GLU A 7 -14.21 -4.30 -16.86
N SER A 8 -14.29 -3.98 -15.58
CA SER A 8 -13.41 -2.96 -15.00
C SER A 8 -11.97 -3.32 -15.39
N PRO A 9 -11.20 -2.42 -16.01
CA PRO A 9 -9.88 -2.75 -16.50
C PRO A 9 -9.07 -3.38 -15.36
N LEU A 10 -8.54 -4.57 -15.64
CA LEU A 10 -7.79 -5.40 -14.71
C LEU A 10 -6.75 -4.53 -13.99
N MET A 11 -6.98 -4.25 -12.70
CA MET A 11 -6.12 -3.30 -11.99
C MET A 11 -4.76 -3.94 -11.72
N LYS A 12 -3.68 -3.18 -11.92
CA LYS A 12 -2.33 -3.56 -11.48
C LYS A 12 -2.01 -2.88 -10.16
N VAL A 13 -1.67 -3.67 -9.13
CA VAL A 13 -1.45 -3.17 -7.77
C VAL A 13 -0.15 -3.72 -7.21
N VAL A 14 0.65 -2.84 -6.60
CA VAL A 14 1.81 -3.22 -5.78
C VAL A 14 1.45 -3.02 -4.31
N VAL A 15 1.61 -4.06 -3.48
CA VAL A 15 1.34 -4.00 -2.05
C VAL A 15 2.66 -4.07 -1.28
N LEU A 16 3.09 -2.93 -0.72
CA LEU A 16 4.20 -2.87 0.22
C LEU A 16 3.70 -3.26 1.62
N GLY A 17 4.43 -4.14 2.31
CA GLY A 17 3.96 -4.68 3.59
C GLY A 17 2.89 -5.76 3.44
N ALA A 18 2.94 -6.51 2.34
CA ALA A 18 1.97 -7.55 2.00
C ALA A 18 1.85 -8.68 3.05
N SER A 19 2.87 -8.89 3.89
CA SER A 19 2.86 -9.89 4.97
C SER A 19 2.24 -9.39 6.28
N GLY A 20 1.90 -8.09 6.41
CA GLY A 20 1.23 -7.54 7.59
C GLY A 20 -0.28 -7.79 7.59
N GLY A 21 -0.97 -7.51 8.71
CA GLY A 21 -2.41 -7.79 8.87
C GLY A 21 -3.29 -7.19 7.77
N CYS A 22 -3.14 -5.89 7.48
CA CYS A 22 -3.90 -5.23 6.41
C CYS A 22 -3.43 -5.66 5.01
N GLY A 23 -2.11 -5.74 4.79
CA GLY A 23 -1.53 -6.08 3.49
C GLY A 23 -1.92 -7.48 3.03
N HIS A 24 -1.92 -8.46 3.95
CA HIS A 24 -2.32 -9.84 3.66
C HIS A 24 -3.75 -9.91 3.15
N GLN A 25 -4.67 -9.22 3.83
CA GLN A 25 -6.07 -9.25 3.45
C GLN A 25 -6.37 -8.46 2.18
N LEU A 26 -5.65 -7.37 1.93
CA LEU A 26 -5.73 -6.63 0.67
C LEU A 26 -5.28 -7.50 -0.51
N VAL A 27 -4.16 -8.21 -0.38
CA VAL A 27 -3.65 -9.12 -1.43
C VAL A 27 -4.68 -10.20 -1.73
N LYS A 28 -5.23 -10.86 -0.70
CA LYS A 28 -6.26 -11.89 -0.87
C LYS A 28 -7.46 -11.37 -1.66
N GLN A 29 -8.04 -10.25 -1.24
CA GLN A 29 -9.22 -9.67 -1.89
C GLN A 29 -8.91 -9.16 -3.31
N ALA A 30 -7.72 -8.61 -3.55
CA ALA A 30 -7.32 -8.14 -4.87
C ALA A 30 -7.18 -9.30 -5.87
N VAL A 31 -6.59 -10.41 -5.44
CA VAL A 31 -6.51 -11.63 -6.26
C VAL A 31 -7.90 -12.22 -6.52
N GLU A 32 -8.78 -12.28 -5.52
CA GLU A 32 -10.17 -12.74 -5.68
C GLU A 32 -10.96 -11.89 -6.69
N ARG A 33 -10.62 -10.61 -6.84
CA ARG A 33 -11.21 -9.70 -7.84
C ARG A 33 -10.54 -9.79 -9.22
N GLY A 34 -9.55 -10.65 -9.39
CA GLY A 34 -8.83 -10.84 -10.64
C GLY A 34 -7.80 -9.74 -10.94
N TYR A 35 -7.33 -8.98 -9.95
CA TYR A 35 -6.30 -7.95 -10.18
C TYR A 35 -4.91 -8.57 -10.36
N GLU A 36 -4.03 -7.88 -11.10
CA GLU A 36 -2.62 -8.24 -11.20
C GLU A 36 -1.88 -7.67 -9.98
N VAL A 37 -1.42 -8.54 -9.08
CA VAL A 37 -0.87 -8.14 -7.78
C VAL A 37 0.62 -8.46 -7.70
N THR A 38 1.44 -7.45 -7.38
CA THR A 38 2.80 -7.64 -6.89
C THR A 38 2.82 -7.47 -5.37
N ALA A 39 3.03 -8.56 -4.63
CA ALA A 39 3.10 -8.56 -3.18
C ALA A 39 4.55 -8.43 -2.69
N VAL A 40 4.88 -7.33 -2.01
CA VAL A 40 6.22 -7.10 -1.44
C VAL A 40 6.12 -7.27 0.07
N GLY A 41 6.56 -8.44 0.54
CA GLY A 41 6.71 -8.75 1.96
C GLY A 41 8.16 -8.54 2.42
N ARG A 42 8.32 -8.43 3.75
CA ARG A 42 9.60 -8.63 4.42
C ARG A 42 9.45 -9.76 5.44
N SER A 43 10.57 -10.35 5.86
CA SER A 43 10.60 -11.21 7.04
C SER A 43 9.93 -10.50 8.22
N SER A 44 9.08 -11.21 8.96
CA SER A 44 8.23 -10.68 10.04
C SER A 44 9.00 -10.09 11.23
N SER A 45 10.32 -10.15 11.21
CA SER A 45 11.18 -9.36 12.10
C SER A 45 10.77 -7.88 12.13
N ARG A 46 10.55 -7.37 13.34
CA ARG A 46 10.22 -5.97 13.60
C ARG A 46 11.36 -5.10 13.04
N LEU A 47 11.04 -4.15 12.18
CA LEU A 47 11.99 -3.12 11.77
C LEU A 47 12.02 -2.06 12.87
N ASP A 48 13.16 -1.94 13.53
CA ASP A 48 13.43 -0.82 14.42
C ASP A 48 14.29 0.20 13.66
N VAL A 49 13.64 0.94 12.75
CA VAL A 49 14.27 2.01 11.98
C VAL A 49 13.49 3.29 12.26
N PRO A 50 14.08 4.23 13.04
CA PRO A 50 13.46 5.53 13.28
C PRO A 50 13.11 6.24 11.97
N ASP A 51 11.98 6.93 11.98
CA ASP A 51 11.47 7.74 10.88
C ASP A 51 11.31 7.00 9.55
N LEU A 52 11.23 5.67 9.55
CA LEU A 52 11.17 4.87 8.33
C LEU A 52 10.06 5.32 7.40
N LEU A 53 8.88 5.63 7.92
CA LEU A 53 7.76 6.10 7.11
C LEU A 53 8.08 7.44 6.43
N SER A 54 8.54 8.43 7.19
CA SER A 54 8.91 9.76 6.68
C SER A 54 10.05 9.71 5.66
N ARG A 55 11.04 8.82 5.88
CA ARG A 55 12.19 8.65 4.99
C ARG A 55 11.85 7.87 3.72
N SER A 56 10.96 6.87 3.80
CA SER A 56 10.61 6.01 2.68
C SER A 56 9.53 6.60 1.76
N ALA A 57 8.57 7.33 2.31
CA ALA A 57 7.51 7.97 1.55
C ALA A 57 8.00 8.79 0.33
N PRO A 58 8.97 9.72 0.45
CA PRO A 58 9.46 10.47 -0.71
C PRO A 58 10.16 9.57 -1.74
N LEU A 59 10.83 8.51 -1.31
CA LEU A 59 11.47 7.54 -2.22
C LEU A 59 10.43 6.75 -3.00
N ILE A 60 9.35 6.33 -2.34
CA ILE A 60 8.20 5.66 -2.97
C ILE A 60 7.55 6.60 -3.98
N VAL A 61 7.25 7.85 -3.60
CA VAL A 61 6.64 8.85 -4.50
C VAL A 61 7.55 9.12 -5.71
N ALA A 62 8.86 9.25 -5.50
CA ALA A 62 9.80 9.43 -6.61
C ALA A 62 9.79 8.22 -7.57
N ALA A 63 9.77 7.00 -7.04
CA ALA A 63 9.64 5.78 -7.84
C ALA A 63 8.31 5.73 -8.60
N MET A 64 7.21 6.08 -7.95
CA MET A 64 5.87 6.16 -8.56
C MET A 64 5.85 7.14 -9.73
N LYS A 65 6.44 8.35 -9.57
CA LYS A 65 6.54 9.34 -10.64
C LYS A 65 7.31 8.79 -11.84
N ARG A 66 8.45 8.14 -11.61
CA ARG A 66 9.25 7.51 -12.68
C ARG A 66 8.50 6.38 -13.38
N ALA A 67 7.77 5.56 -12.62
CA ALA A 67 6.98 4.44 -13.13
C ALA A 67 5.59 4.84 -13.64
N ARG A 68 5.23 6.13 -13.58
CA ARG A 68 3.89 6.67 -13.91
C ARG A 68 2.75 5.99 -13.15
N VAL A 69 2.97 5.62 -11.88
CA VAL A 69 1.93 5.10 -11.00
C VAL A 69 1.09 6.28 -10.49
N PRO A 70 -0.20 6.37 -10.86
CA PRO A 70 -0.98 7.60 -10.66
C PRO A 70 -1.63 7.70 -9.26
N ARG A 71 -1.63 6.62 -8.47
CA ARG A 71 -2.36 6.54 -7.20
C ARG A 71 -1.52 5.86 -6.11
N LEU A 72 -1.46 6.48 -4.94
CA LEU A 72 -0.89 5.93 -3.71
C LEU A 72 -2.01 5.78 -2.68
N LEU A 73 -2.16 4.59 -2.11
CA LEU A 73 -2.95 4.38 -0.90
C LEU A 73 -1.97 4.04 0.24
N ALA A 74 -2.01 4.82 1.30
CA ALA A 74 -1.19 4.59 2.49
C ALA A 74 -2.10 4.23 3.67
N ILE A 75 -1.81 3.11 4.34
CA ILE A 75 -2.48 2.71 5.57
C ILE A 75 -1.54 3.08 6.72
N SER A 76 -1.92 4.10 7.51
CA SER A 76 -1.20 4.49 8.72
C SER A 76 -2.01 4.06 9.94
N ALA A 77 -1.33 3.48 10.94
CA ALA A 77 -1.94 3.08 12.21
C ALA A 77 -1.86 4.16 13.30
N GLY A 78 -1.13 5.25 13.09
CA GLY A 78 -0.89 6.27 14.10
C GLY A 78 -1.03 7.67 13.51
N GLY A 79 -2.23 8.25 13.64
CA GLY A 79 -2.49 9.66 13.33
C GLY A 79 -1.93 10.62 14.38
N VAL A 80 -0.80 10.32 15.03
CA VAL A 80 -0.26 11.17 16.09
C VAL A 80 1.26 11.30 16.07
N GLY A 81 2.06 10.26 15.81
CA GLY A 81 3.53 10.41 15.87
C GLY A 81 3.97 11.10 17.18
N ASP A 82 4.83 12.12 17.09
CA ASP A 82 5.25 12.96 18.22
C ASP A 82 4.08 13.72 18.90
N SER A 83 2.96 13.93 18.19
CA SER A 83 1.74 14.57 18.72
C SER A 83 1.02 13.71 19.76
N SER A 84 1.34 12.42 19.87
CA SER A 84 0.87 11.59 20.99
C SER A 84 1.32 12.16 22.34
N ALA A 85 2.51 12.76 22.40
CA ALA A 85 3.05 13.37 23.61
C ALA A 85 2.48 14.78 23.88
N LEU A 86 1.71 15.34 22.93
CA LEU A 86 1.07 16.66 23.00
C LEU A 86 -0.44 16.59 23.20
N MET A 87 -1.00 15.37 23.25
CA MET A 87 -2.42 15.13 23.55
C MET A 87 -2.58 15.03 25.09
N PRO A 88 -3.54 15.77 25.70
CA PRO A 88 -3.77 15.74 27.14
C PRO A 88 -4.23 14.37 27.66
#